data_AF-A0A3B8Y8A4-F1
#
_entry.id   AF-A0A3B8Y8A4-F1
#
_cell.length_a   1.000
_cell.length_b   1.000
_cell.length_c   1.000
_cell.angle_alpha   90.00
_cell.angle_beta   90.00
_cell.angle_gamma   90.00
#
_symmetry.space_group_name_H-M   'P 1'
#
loop_
_entity.id
_entity.type
_entity.pdbx_description
1 polymer ?
#
loop_
_entity_poly.entity_id
_entity_poly.type
_entity_poly.pdbx_seq_one_letter_code
_entity_poly.pdbx_strand_id
1 'polypeptide(L)' 'MRLSQMLFVTLREDPTEAEIPSHKLLLRAGYIRRIGGGIYAYLPLMWRVLQKISQIVREEMDATGAQECLLPQL' A
#
# COMPACT_ATOMS: atom_id res chain seq x y z
N MET A 1 -2.12 16.23 8.42
CA MET A 1 -3.28 15.44 8.89
C MET A 1 -3.03 15.05 10.34
N ARG A 2 -3.98 15.28 11.25
CA ARG A 2 -3.82 14.90 12.66
C ARG A 2 -4.09 13.40 12.82
N LEU A 3 -3.32 12.71 13.66
CA LEU A 3 -3.47 11.27 13.89
C LEU A 3 -4.87 10.89 14.38
N SER A 4 -5.46 11.73 15.24
CA SER A 4 -6.81 11.54 15.78
C SER A 4 -7.93 11.52 14.74
N GLN A 5 -7.65 11.97 13.52
CA GLN A 5 -8.61 12.01 12.40
C GLN A 5 -8.27 10.96 11.32
N MET A 6 -7.24 10.13 11.53
CA MET A 6 -6.80 9.12 10.59
C MET A 6 -7.33 7.75 10.97
N LEU A 7 -7.72 6.95 9.96
CA LEU A 7 -7.82 5.51 10.13
C LEU A 7 -6.39 4.94 10.28
N PHE A 8 -5.95 4.82 11.53
CA PHE A 8 -4.63 4.31 11.89
C PHE A 8 -4.77 3.28 13.01
N VAL A 9 -4.70 2.00 12.64
CA VAL A 9 -4.92 0.87 13.55
C VAL A 9 -3.67 0.01 13.56
N THR A 10 -2.87 0.16 14.61
CA THR A 10 -1.63 -0.61 14.80
C THR A 10 -1.89 -1.88 15.59
N LEU A 11 -1.08 -2.92 15.36
CA LEU A 11 -1.12 -4.17 16.12
C LEU A 11 0.08 -4.25 17.06
N ARG A 12 -0.19 -4.62 18.32
CA ARG A 12 0.83 -4.78 19.34
C ARG A 12 1.75 -5.97 19.06
N GLU A 13 1.18 -7.08 18.61
CA GLU A 13 1.87 -8.36 18.39
C GLU A 13 2.02 -8.66 16.89
N ASP A 14 2.93 -9.57 16.57
CA ASP A 14 3.10 -10.09 15.22
C ASP A 14 1.88 -10.94 14.83
N PRO A 15 1.23 -10.66 13.69
CA PRO A 15 0.17 -11.51 13.17
C PRO A 15 0.70 -12.91 12.85
N THR A 16 0.00 -13.95 13.29
CA THR A 16 0.41 -15.35 13.10
C THR A 16 0.45 -15.76 11.64
N GLU A 17 -0.33 -15.10 10.78
CA GLU A 17 -0.45 -15.38 9.35
C GLU A 17 0.66 -14.74 8.50
N ALA A 18 1.54 -13.94 9.10
CA ALA A 18 2.60 -13.23 8.39
C ALA A 18 3.96 -13.80 8.75
N GLU A 19 4.61 -14.49 7.79
CA GLU A 19 5.91 -15.11 8.03
C GLU A 19 7.08 -14.14 7.75
N ILE A 20 7.00 -13.37 6.65
CA ILE A 20 8.09 -12.50 6.23
C ILE A 20 8.07 -11.14 6.96
N PRO A 21 9.25 -10.54 7.26
CA PRO A 21 9.32 -9.28 8.01
C PRO A 21 8.52 -8.12 7.41
N SER A 22 8.57 -7.96 6.08
CA SER A 22 7.84 -6.88 5.39
C SER A 22 6.33 -6.99 5.59
N HIS A 23 5.78 -8.20 5.46
CA HIS A 23 4.36 -8.46 5.66
C HIS A 23 3.92 -8.19 7.10
N LYS A 24 4.71 -8.67 8.08
CA LYS A 24 4.46 -8.40 9.51
C LYS A 24 4.43 -6.91 9.80
N LEU A 25 5.41 -6.16 9.31
CA LEU A 25 5.50 -4.72 9.53
C LEU A 25 4.34 -3.96 8.89
N LEU A 26 3.94 -4.31 7.67
CA LEU A 26 2.81 -3.67 6.99
C LEU A 26 1.48 -3.91 7.70
N LEU A 27 1.26 -5.10 8.25
CA LEU A 27 0.07 -5.38 9.06
C LEU A 27 0.12 -4.63 10.40
N ARG A 28 1.25 -4.71 11.11
CA ARG A 28 1.40 -4.08 12.44
C ARG A 28 1.31 -2.57 12.40
N ALA A 29 1.83 -1.94 11.37
CA ALA A 29 1.78 -0.49 11.20
C ALA A 29 0.45 0.01 10.62
N GLY A 30 -0.52 -0.88 10.34
CA GLY A 30 -1.82 -0.49 9.80
C GLY A 30 -1.75 0.02 8.36
N TYR A 31 -0.87 -0.56 7.54
CA TYR A 31 -0.74 -0.22 6.12
C TYR A 31 -1.67 -1.06 5.25
N ILE A 32 -1.82 -2.34 5.57
CA ILE A 32 -2.66 -3.26 4.79
C ILE A 32 -3.58 -4.05 5.70
N ARG A 33 -4.68 -4.55 5.13
CA ARG A 33 -5.58 -5.52 5.78
C ARG A 33 -5.93 -6.62 4.80
N ARG A 34 -5.75 -7.88 5.20
CA ARG A 34 -6.15 -9.03 4.37
C ARG A 34 -7.67 -9.13 4.29
N ILE A 35 -8.20 -9.29 3.07
CA ILE A 35 -9.63 -9.48 2.81
C ILE A 35 -9.95 -10.81 2.09
N GLY A 36 -8.92 -11.52 1.59
CA GLY A 36 -9.05 -12.83 0.96
C GLY A 36 -7.69 -13.52 0.79
N GLY A 37 -7.66 -14.67 0.14
CA GLY A 37 -6.40 -15.35 -0.23
C GLY A 37 -5.58 -14.50 -1.21
N GLY A 38 -4.51 -13.87 -0.73
CA GLY A 38 -3.68 -12.96 -1.54
C GLY A 38 -4.30 -11.59 -1.84
N ILE A 39 -5.47 -11.28 -1.28
CA ILE A 39 -6.19 -10.02 -1.53
C ILE A 39 -6.09 -9.12 -0.30
N TYR A 40 -5.63 -7.89 -0.50
CA TYR A 40 -5.41 -6.90 0.55
C TYR A 40 -6.13 -5.59 0.24
N ALA A 41 -6.70 -5.00 1.28
CA ALA A 41 -7.11 -3.61 1.28
C ALA A 41 -5.92 -2.73 1.67
N TYR A 42 -5.67 -1.67 0.90
CA TYR A 42 -4.68 -0.64 1.24
C TYR A 42 -5.30 0.41 2.15
N LEU A 43 -4.76 0.54 3.36
CA LEU A 43 -5.18 1.55 4.33
C LEU A 43 -4.53 2.92 3.99
N PRO A 44 -4.96 4.04 4.60
CA PRO A 44 -4.58 5.38 4.14
C PRO A 44 -3.08 5.62 4.04
N LEU A 45 -2.27 5.04 4.92
CA LEU A 45 -0.82 5.17 4.85
C LEU A 45 -0.21 4.43 3.67
N MET A 46 -0.66 3.20 3.39
CA MET A 46 -0.20 2.45 2.22
C MET A 46 -0.62 3.13 0.93
N TRP A 47 -1.84 3.67 0.86
CA TRP A 47 -2.28 4.42 -0.30
C TRP A 47 -1.34 5.60 -0.60
N ARG A 48 -0.91 6.34 0.43
CA ARG A 48 0.07 7.44 0.25
C ARG A 48 1.43 6.95 -0.22
N VAL A 49 1.89 5.77 0.23
CA VAL A 49 3.14 5.18 -0.25
C VAL A 49 3.02 4.77 -1.71
N LEU A 50 1.93 4.08 -2.08
CA LEU A 50 1.67 3.68 -3.46
C LEU A 50 1.64 4.88 -4.40
N GLN A 51 0.97 5.97 -4.02
CA GLN A 51 0.95 7.20 -4.82
C GLN A 51 2.35 7.78 -5.05
N LYS A 52 3.22 7.76 -4.03
CA LYS A 52 4.62 8.21 -4.19
C LYS A 52 5.41 7.31 -5.13
N ILE A 53 5.24 5.99 -5.00
CA ILE A 53 5.90 5.01 -5.88
C ILE A 53 5.43 5.20 -7.32
N SER A 54 4.11 5.28 -7.53
CA SER A 54 3.52 5.51 -8.85
C SER A 54 4.00 6.82 -9.47
N GLN A 55 4.14 7.89 -8.67
CA GLN A 55 4.66 9.16 -9.15
C GLN A 55 6.10 9.04 -9.68
N ILE A 56 6.99 8.40 -8.92
CA ILE A 56 8.38 8.16 -9.36
C ILE A 56 8.39 7.34 -10.65
N VAL A 57 7.60 6.26 -10.70
CA VAL A 57 7.52 5.44 -11.92
C VAL A 57 7.04 6.26 -13.11
N ARG A 58 6.03 7.12 -12.96
CA ARG A 58 5.58 8.01 -14.05
C ARG A 58 6.67 8.96 -14.50
N GLU A 59 7.34 9.63 -13.56
CA GLU A 59 8.42 10.57 -13.86
C GLU A 59 9.53 9.91 -14.69
N GLU A 60 9.94 8.69 -14.33
CA GLU A 60 10.96 7.95 -15.07
C GLU A 60 10.47 7.48 -16.45
N MET A 61 9.21 7.04 -16.55
CA MET A 61 8.63 6.58 -17.81
C MET A 61 8.45 7.76 -18.79
N ASP A 62 7.95 8.89 -18.32
CA ASP A 62 7.77 10.12 -19.10
C ASP A 62 9.12 10.63 -19.61
N ALA A 63 10.19 10.54 -18.81
CA ALA A 63 11.55 10.91 -19.22
C ALA A 63 12.07 10.08 -20.40
N THR A 64 11.55 8.86 -20.60
CA THR A 64 11.89 7.99 -21.75
C THR A 64 10.95 8.16 -22.95
N GLY A 65 9.94 9.03 -22.86
CA GLY A 65 8.94 9.23 -23.90
C GLY A 65 7.84 8.15 -23.95
N ALA A 66 7.68 7.37 -22.88
CA ALA A 66 6.57 6.43 -22.77
C ALA A 66 5.22 7.17 -22.67
N GLN A 67 4.12 6.46 -22.97
CA GLN A 67 2.76 6.99 -22.88
C GLN A 67 1.93 6.14 -21.91
N GLU A 68 1.46 6.74 -20.81
CA GLU A 68 0.57 6.08 -19.84
C GLU A 68 -0.86 5.96 -20.40
N CYS A 69 -1.47 4.78 -20.27
CA CYS A 69 -2.87 4.54 -20.63
C CYS A 69 -3.54 3.60 -19.61
N LEU A 70 -4.88 3.70 -19.50
CA LEU A 70 -5.68 2.84 -18.62
C LEU A 70 -6.52 1.88 -19.46
N LEU A 71 -6.28 0.59 -19.29
CA LEU A 71 -7.03 -0.49 -19.94
C LEU A 71 -8.15 -1.01 -19.03
N PRO A 72 -9.26 -1.54 -19.59
CA PRO A 72 -10.31 -2.17 -18.80
C PRO A 72 -9.79 -3.44 -18.10
N GLN A 73 -10.33 -3.72 -16.90
CA GLN A 73 -10.02 -4.91 -16.10
C GLN A 73 -11.01 -6.07 -16.29
N LEU A 74 -12.04 -5.88 -17.13
CA LEU A 74 -13.16 -6.81 -17.35
C LEU A 74 -12.96 -7.63 -18.62
#